data_AF-A0A5B8BQC2-F1
#
_entry.id   AF-A0A5B8BQC2-F1
#
_cell.length_a   1.000
_cell.length_b   1.000
_cell.length_c   1.000
_cell.angle_alpha   90.00
_cell.angle_beta   90.00
_cell.angle_gamma   90.00
#
_symmetry.space_group_name_H-M   'P 1'
#
loop_
_entity.id
_entity.type
_entity.pdbx_description
1 polymer ?
#
loop_
_entity_poly.entity_id
_entity_poly.type
_entity_poly.pdbx_seq_one_letter_code
_entity_poly.pdbx_strand_id
1 'polypeptide(L)'
;MIWLFDTLGEAAAIALLGLFVGLLFGAAAQRSAFCLRAATIEVATLSLGPRLATWLIVFTTALALVQGGLALGWLDLSEARQFSQPGSISGAVIGGAMFGSGMILARGCASRLLVLSATGNLRALVTGLVLTLVAQASLTGILGPARLWLFSLWTVPPGPARDLGALAGLAPIATAALSLAAFGAALAWAVLAARKSPGQILASALVGVAVAAGWYVTYHASQIAFEPVSVSSISFTGPATDTLMGLVGNPSLPLSFGVGLVPGVFLGALAASLAARTFALQRFQPDTPMERYLIGGALMGFGAMLAGGCAVGAGVSGGSALSATAWLALTAMWLSAMVTYRLLARPRTIAAA
;
A
#
# COMPACT_ATOMS: atom_id res chain seq x y z
N MET A 1 -15.05 -8.32 -19.92
CA MET A 1 -15.53 -7.59 -18.73
C MET A 1 -17.04 -7.36 -18.79
N ILE A 2 -17.57 -6.89 -19.92
CA ILE A 2 -19.01 -6.68 -20.15
C ILE A 2 -19.85 -7.93 -19.81
N TRP A 3 -19.50 -9.11 -20.37
CA TRP A 3 -20.20 -10.37 -20.05
C TRP A 3 -20.22 -10.73 -18.55
N LEU A 4 -19.20 -10.32 -17.78
CA LEU A 4 -19.15 -10.56 -16.34
C LEU A 4 -20.10 -9.64 -15.57
N PHE A 5 -20.22 -8.39 -16.01
CA PHE A 5 -21.13 -7.40 -15.44
C PHE A 5 -22.58 -7.79 -15.73
N ASP A 6 -22.87 -8.25 -16.95
CA ASP A 6 -24.21 -8.69 -17.35
C ASP A 6 -24.70 -9.94 -16.61
N THR A 7 -23.78 -10.85 -16.21
CA THR A 7 -24.14 -12.12 -15.57
C THR A 7 -24.19 -12.07 -14.05
N LEU A 8 -23.28 -11.33 -13.41
CA LEU A 8 -23.14 -11.30 -11.94
C LEU A 8 -23.64 -10.00 -11.30
N GLY A 9 -23.92 -8.97 -12.10
CA GLY A 9 -24.14 -7.61 -11.62
C GLY A 9 -22.84 -6.86 -11.34
N GLU A 10 -22.89 -5.53 -11.41
CA GLU A 10 -21.70 -4.66 -11.38
C GLU A 10 -20.87 -4.83 -10.10
N ALA A 11 -21.52 -4.77 -8.94
CA ALA A 11 -20.85 -4.84 -7.64
C ALA A 11 -20.11 -6.18 -7.44
N ALA A 12 -20.72 -7.30 -7.84
CA ALA A 12 -20.12 -8.62 -7.72
C ALA A 12 -18.97 -8.81 -8.71
N ALA A 13 -19.11 -8.33 -9.95
CA ALA A 13 -18.06 -8.36 -10.95
C ALA A 13 -16.83 -7.57 -10.49
N ILE A 14 -17.01 -6.36 -9.93
CA ILE A 14 -15.93 -5.53 -9.41
C ILE A 14 -15.25 -6.19 -8.21
N ALA A 15 -16.02 -6.77 -7.28
CA ALA A 15 -15.45 -7.51 -6.16
C ALA A 15 -14.65 -8.75 -6.62
N LEU A 16 -15.14 -9.48 -7.62
CA LEU A 16 -14.44 -10.62 -8.20
C LEU A 16 -13.12 -10.20 -8.87
N LEU A 17 -13.12 -9.08 -9.60
CA LEU A 17 -11.89 -8.52 -10.17
C LEU A 17 -10.91 -8.10 -9.07
N GLY A 18 -11.40 -7.49 -7.99
CA GLY A 18 -10.61 -7.23 -6.78
C GLY A 18 -10.02 -8.50 -6.19
N LEU A 19 -10.79 -9.58 -6.10
CA LEU A 19 -10.35 -10.89 -5.63
C LEU A 19 -9.20 -11.45 -6.46
N PHE A 20 -9.29 -11.39 -7.79
CA PHE A 20 -8.24 -11.87 -8.70
C PHE A 20 -6.96 -11.04 -8.59
N VAL A 21 -7.08 -9.71 -8.60
CA VAL A 21 -5.93 -8.80 -8.40
C VAL A 21 -5.30 -9.04 -7.03
N GLY A 22 -6.12 -9.25 -6.00
CA GLY A 22 -5.68 -9.58 -4.66
C GLY A 22 -4.94 -10.91 -4.60
N LEU A 23 -5.45 -11.96 -5.24
CA LEU A 23 -4.82 -13.28 -5.29
C LEU A 23 -3.43 -13.20 -5.91
N LEU A 24 -3.31 -12.49 -7.04
CA LEU A 24 -2.03 -12.22 -7.70
C LEU A 24 -1.07 -11.47 -6.76
N PHE A 25 -1.54 -10.37 -6.17
CA PHE A 25 -0.73 -9.56 -5.26
C PHE A 25 -0.27 -10.37 -4.04
N GLY A 26 -1.17 -11.13 -3.39
CA GLY A 26 -0.87 -11.91 -2.20
C GLY A 26 0.16 -13.00 -2.44
N ALA A 27 -0.01 -13.76 -3.52
CA ALA A 27 0.94 -14.82 -3.90
C ALA A 27 2.32 -14.23 -4.25
N ALA A 28 2.35 -13.16 -5.04
CA ALA A 28 3.59 -12.50 -5.44
C ALA A 28 4.29 -11.80 -4.26
N ALA A 29 3.54 -11.16 -3.36
CA ALA A 29 4.06 -10.47 -2.17
C ALA A 29 4.64 -11.45 -1.13
N GLN A 30 4.05 -12.63 -0.99
CA GLN A 30 4.58 -13.69 -0.13
C GLN A 30 5.96 -14.14 -0.64
N ARG A 31 6.09 -14.42 -1.95
CA ARG A 31 7.33 -14.94 -2.57
C ARG A 31 8.43 -13.88 -2.69
N SER A 32 8.09 -12.64 -3.04
CA SER A 32 9.05 -11.52 -3.14
C SER A 32 9.47 -10.98 -1.77
N ALA A 33 8.73 -11.33 -0.72
CA ALA A 33 8.87 -10.78 0.63
C ALA A 33 8.92 -9.24 0.62
N PHE A 34 8.01 -8.65 -0.17
CA PHE A 34 7.82 -7.21 -0.29
C PHE A 34 7.52 -6.57 1.07
N CYS A 35 8.33 -5.58 1.45
CA CYS A 35 8.22 -4.92 2.75
C CYS A 35 8.90 -3.54 2.74
N LEU A 36 8.11 -2.47 2.80
CA LEU A 36 8.62 -1.09 2.91
C LEU A 36 9.50 -0.91 4.17
N ARG A 37 9.13 -1.56 5.28
CA ARG A 37 9.90 -1.53 6.52
C ARG A 37 11.33 -2.05 6.33
N ALA A 38 11.50 -3.14 5.59
CA ALA A 38 12.82 -3.72 5.40
C ALA A 38 13.69 -2.83 4.50
N ALA A 39 13.11 -2.24 3.47
CA ALA A 39 13.80 -1.30 2.59
C ALA A 39 14.23 -0.01 3.33
N THR A 40 13.37 0.54 4.19
CA THR A 40 13.69 1.72 5.02
C THR A 40 14.80 1.44 6.03
N ILE A 41 14.82 0.25 6.63
CA ILE A 41 15.89 -0.16 7.55
C ILE A 41 17.22 -0.29 6.82
N GLU A 42 17.24 -0.93 5.65
CA GLU A 42 18.45 -1.07 4.82
C GLU A 42 19.06 0.29 4.47
N VAL A 43 18.23 1.26 4.07
CA VAL A 43 18.70 2.64 3.83
C VAL A 43 19.15 3.31 5.12
N ALA A 44 18.45 3.10 6.24
CA ALA A 44 18.83 3.67 7.54
C ALA A 44 20.21 3.20 8.02
N THR A 45 20.57 1.95 7.70
CA THR A 45 21.87 1.32 8.00
C THR A 45 22.92 1.52 6.91
N LEU A 46 22.63 2.34 5.88
CA LEU A 46 23.52 2.59 4.73
C LEU A 46 23.91 1.32 3.97
N SER A 47 23.07 0.28 4.03
CA SER A 47 23.25 -0.98 3.31
C SER A 47 22.26 -1.06 2.17
N LEU A 48 22.70 -0.85 0.93
CA LEU A 48 21.85 -0.94 -0.25
C LEU A 48 21.64 -2.41 -0.65
N GLY A 49 20.77 -3.09 0.08
CA GLY A 49 20.60 -4.54 0.03
C GLY A 49 19.45 -5.04 -0.87
N PRO A 50 19.16 -6.35 -0.79
CA PRO A 50 18.13 -6.99 -1.62
C PRO A 50 16.70 -6.56 -1.27
N ARG A 51 16.42 -6.06 -0.05
CA ARG A 51 15.05 -5.64 0.31
C ARG A 51 14.70 -4.30 -0.32
N LEU A 52 15.66 -3.38 -0.36
CA LEU A 52 15.55 -2.13 -1.12
C LEU A 52 15.35 -2.42 -2.61
N ALA A 53 16.10 -3.38 -3.17
CA ALA A 53 15.89 -3.82 -4.55
C ALA A 53 14.48 -4.39 -4.80
N THR A 54 13.88 -5.13 -3.84
CA THR A 54 12.47 -5.58 -3.95
C THR A 54 11.56 -4.37 -4.10
N TRP A 55 11.71 -3.39 -3.21
CA TRP A 55 10.83 -2.24 -3.17
C TRP A 55 10.97 -1.39 -4.43
N LEU A 56 12.20 -1.15 -4.90
CA LEU A 56 12.45 -0.40 -6.13
C LEU A 56 11.87 -1.09 -7.35
N ILE A 57 12.04 -2.41 -7.51
CA ILE A 57 11.41 -3.14 -8.63
C ILE A 57 9.89 -2.96 -8.59
N VAL A 58 9.27 -3.21 -7.43
CA VAL A 58 7.81 -3.06 -7.28
C VAL A 58 7.34 -1.65 -7.68
N PHE A 59 8.02 -0.64 -7.14
CA PHE A 59 7.67 0.75 -7.36
C PHE A 59 7.87 1.18 -8.83
N THR A 60 9.02 0.87 -9.42
CA THR A 60 9.31 1.28 -10.80
C THR A 60 8.53 0.47 -11.83
N THR A 61 8.21 -0.80 -11.57
CA THR A 61 7.28 -1.56 -12.42
C THR A 61 5.88 -0.94 -12.40
N ALA A 62 5.35 -0.61 -11.21
CA ALA A 62 4.05 0.06 -11.11
C ALA A 62 4.06 1.43 -11.80
N LEU A 63 5.09 2.23 -11.56
CA LEU A 63 5.27 3.54 -12.20
C LEU A 63 5.34 3.41 -13.73
N ALA A 64 6.17 2.52 -14.27
CA ALA A 64 6.33 2.33 -15.71
C ALA A 64 5.03 1.91 -16.41
N LEU A 65 4.27 0.99 -15.81
CA LEU A 65 3.02 0.50 -16.40
C LEU A 65 1.88 1.53 -16.33
N VAL A 66 1.81 2.30 -15.24
CA VAL A 66 0.79 3.35 -15.08
C VAL A 66 1.10 4.53 -16.00
N GLN A 67 2.34 5.02 -16.01
CA GLN A 67 2.75 6.13 -16.87
C GLN A 67 2.72 5.75 -18.35
N GLY A 68 3.11 4.51 -18.70
CA GLY A 68 2.95 3.98 -20.06
C GLY A 68 1.48 3.92 -20.50
N GLY A 69 0.57 3.51 -19.60
CA GLY A 69 -0.87 3.52 -19.86
C GLY A 69 -1.44 4.91 -20.15
N LEU A 70 -1.01 5.89 -19.36
CA LEU A 70 -1.38 7.30 -19.56
C LEU A 70 -0.84 7.83 -20.89
N ALA A 71 0.42 7.54 -21.23
CA ALA A 71 1.02 7.99 -22.49
C ALA A 71 0.37 7.37 -23.74
N LEU A 72 -0.12 6.12 -23.64
CA LEU A 72 -0.83 5.43 -24.71
C LEU A 72 -2.34 5.78 -24.77
N GLY A 73 -2.86 6.54 -23.81
CA GLY A 73 -4.29 6.85 -23.70
C GLY A 73 -5.15 5.66 -23.27
N TRP A 74 -4.56 4.60 -22.73
CA TRP A 74 -5.29 3.42 -22.23
C TRP A 74 -5.84 3.62 -20.82
N LEU A 75 -5.33 4.61 -20.10
CA LEU A 75 -5.68 4.94 -18.73
C LEU A 75 -5.88 6.45 -18.62
N ASP A 76 -6.93 6.89 -17.95
CA ASP A 76 -7.08 8.27 -17.48
C ASP A 76 -7.24 8.27 -15.95
N LEU A 77 -6.44 9.10 -15.29
CA LEU A 77 -6.43 9.27 -13.83
C LEU A 77 -7.00 10.61 -13.39
N SER A 78 -7.55 11.43 -14.30
CA SER A 78 -8.16 12.72 -13.98
C SER A 78 -9.22 12.64 -12.87
N GLU A 79 -10.05 11.60 -12.91
CA GLU A 79 -11.09 11.32 -11.91
C GLU A 79 -10.61 10.47 -10.72
N ALA A 80 -9.36 9.99 -10.75
CA ALA A 80 -8.83 9.17 -9.69
C ALA A 80 -8.91 9.89 -8.35
N ARG A 81 -9.21 9.13 -7.29
CA ARG A 81 -9.40 9.65 -5.92
C ARG A 81 -8.28 10.59 -5.47
N GLN A 82 -7.06 10.34 -5.94
CA GLN A 82 -5.85 11.10 -5.63
C GLN A 82 -5.87 12.55 -6.17
N PHE A 83 -6.67 12.83 -7.19
CA PHE A 83 -6.77 14.14 -7.85
C PHE A 83 -8.14 14.79 -7.69
N SER A 84 -9.21 13.99 -7.67
CA SER A 84 -10.60 14.46 -7.60
C SER A 84 -11.03 14.94 -6.20
N GLN A 85 -10.36 14.50 -5.15
CA GLN A 85 -10.63 14.92 -3.76
C GLN A 85 -9.60 15.94 -3.27
N PRO A 86 -9.95 16.88 -2.37
CA PRO A 86 -8.97 17.80 -1.78
C PRO A 86 -7.79 17.06 -1.15
N GLY A 87 -6.58 17.58 -1.37
CA GLY A 87 -5.37 17.05 -0.76
C GLY A 87 -5.07 17.73 0.57
N SER A 88 -4.18 17.14 1.37
CA SER A 88 -3.64 17.80 2.56
C SER A 88 -2.14 17.54 2.70
N ILE A 89 -1.36 18.62 2.73
CA ILE A 89 0.09 18.59 2.97
C ILE A 89 0.35 18.21 4.42
N SER A 90 -0.38 18.83 5.36
CA SER A 90 -0.29 18.48 6.79
C SER A 90 -0.67 17.03 7.02
N GLY A 91 -1.72 16.55 6.36
CA GLY A 91 -2.15 15.16 6.42
C GLY A 91 -1.09 14.18 5.89
N ALA A 92 -0.48 14.50 4.74
CA ALA A 92 0.60 13.71 4.17
C ALA A 92 1.82 13.63 5.09
N VAL A 93 2.27 14.77 5.65
CA VAL A 93 3.47 14.82 6.50
C VAL A 93 3.22 14.18 7.86
N ILE A 94 2.18 14.59 8.58
CA ILE A 94 1.89 14.10 9.93
C ILE A 94 1.44 12.64 9.87
N GLY A 95 0.51 12.32 8.96
CA GLY A 95 0.03 10.96 8.77
C GLY A 95 1.14 10.02 8.30
N GLY A 96 1.97 10.47 7.35
CA GLY A 96 3.13 9.71 6.88
C GLY A 96 4.14 9.47 8.00
N ALA A 97 4.42 10.48 8.84
CA ALA A 97 5.30 10.34 9.99
C ALA A 97 4.78 9.34 11.03
N MET A 98 3.50 9.44 11.41
CA MET A 98 2.87 8.49 12.32
C MET A 98 2.88 7.06 11.76
N PHE A 99 2.56 6.91 10.48
CA PHE A 99 2.57 5.61 9.81
C PHE A 99 3.96 4.98 9.76
N GLY A 100 4.99 5.76 9.40
CA GLY A 100 6.37 5.26 9.32
C GLY A 100 6.94 4.87 10.69
N SER A 101 6.70 5.66 11.73
CA SER A 101 7.03 5.28 13.12
C SER A 101 6.29 4.03 13.57
N GLY A 102 4.98 3.97 13.32
CA GLY A 102 4.15 2.81 13.66
C GLY A 102 4.61 1.53 12.95
N MET A 103 5.01 1.62 11.67
CA MET A 103 5.54 0.50 10.89
C MET A 103 6.80 -0.12 11.51
N ILE A 104 7.69 0.68 12.09
CA ILE A 104 8.88 0.18 12.78
C ILE A 104 8.51 -0.55 14.07
N LEU A 105 7.62 0.04 14.88
CA LEU A 105 7.14 -0.51 16.15
C LEU A 105 6.37 -1.83 15.96
N ALA A 106 5.46 -1.86 14.98
CA ALA A 106 4.65 -3.02 14.60
C ALA A 106 5.44 -4.12 13.88
N ARG A 107 6.70 -3.86 13.52
CA ARG A 107 7.56 -4.74 12.73
C ARG A 107 6.97 -5.19 11.37
N GLY A 108 6.06 -4.39 10.80
CA GLY A 108 5.43 -4.66 9.52
C GLY A 108 4.68 -3.44 8.99
N CYS A 109 4.45 -3.40 7.68
CA CYS A 109 3.51 -2.47 7.05
C CYS A 109 2.15 -3.13 6.84
N ALA A 110 1.09 -2.37 6.55
CA ALA A 110 -0.28 -2.88 6.41
C ALA A 110 -0.37 -4.10 5.47
N SER A 111 0.21 -4.01 4.26
CA SER A 111 0.22 -5.12 3.29
C SER A 111 0.97 -6.34 3.82
N ARG A 112 2.12 -6.14 4.47
CA ARG A 112 2.93 -7.22 5.03
C ARG A 112 2.25 -7.88 6.22
N LEU A 113 1.53 -7.12 7.05
CA LEU A 113 0.75 -7.67 8.17
C LEU A 113 -0.38 -8.58 7.65
N LEU A 114 -1.10 -8.17 6.61
CA LEU A 114 -2.12 -9.00 5.98
C LEU A 114 -1.53 -10.29 5.39
N VAL A 115 -0.44 -10.19 4.61
CA VAL A 115 0.24 -11.36 4.04
C VAL A 115 0.76 -12.30 5.14
N LEU A 116 1.39 -11.77 6.20
CA LEU A 116 1.90 -12.58 7.31
C LEU A 116 0.80 -13.21 8.15
N SER A 117 -0.34 -12.55 8.29
CA SER A 117 -1.50 -13.13 8.98
C SER A 117 -2.00 -14.39 8.25
N ALA A 118 -1.97 -14.38 6.91
CA ALA A 118 -2.32 -15.53 6.08
C ALA A 118 -1.32 -16.69 6.20
N THR A 119 -0.05 -16.42 6.54
CA THR A 119 0.96 -17.47 6.73
C THR A 119 0.99 -18.06 8.15
N GLY A 120 0.03 -17.72 9.01
CA GLY A 120 -0.09 -18.24 10.38
C GLY A 120 0.51 -17.36 11.47
N ASN A 121 0.89 -16.11 11.19
CA ASN A 121 1.45 -15.22 12.21
C ASN A 121 0.36 -14.47 12.99
N LEU A 122 0.06 -14.92 14.21
CA LEU A 122 -0.96 -14.30 15.06
C LEU A 122 -0.60 -12.87 15.47
N ARG A 123 0.69 -12.54 15.58
CA ARG A 123 1.12 -11.18 15.92
C ARG A 123 0.72 -10.20 14.83
N ALA A 124 0.93 -10.60 13.58
CA ALA A 124 0.55 -9.82 12.42
C ALA A 124 -0.97 -9.66 12.32
N LEU A 125 -1.72 -10.72 12.63
CA LEU A 125 -3.18 -10.71 12.66
C LEU A 125 -3.72 -9.71 13.68
N VAL A 126 -3.29 -9.81 14.95
CA VAL A 126 -3.75 -8.91 16.03
C VAL A 126 -3.35 -7.46 15.74
N THR A 127 -2.12 -7.23 15.28
CA THR A 127 -1.66 -5.88 14.91
C THR A 127 -2.45 -5.30 13.75
N GLY A 128 -2.75 -6.13 12.74
CA GLY A 128 -3.58 -5.76 11.60
C GLY A 128 -5.02 -5.43 12.00
N LEU A 129 -5.59 -6.17 12.97
CA LEU A 129 -6.91 -5.89 13.52
C LEU A 129 -6.94 -4.53 14.22
N VAL A 130 -5.96 -4.24 15.09
CA VAL A 130 -5.85 -2.93 15.76
C VAL A 130 -5.68 -1.80 14.77
N LEU A 131 -4.82 -1.98 13.76
CA LEU A 131 -4.65 -1.03 12.67
C LEU A 131 -5.99 -0.74 11.99
N THR A 132 -6.75 -1.78 11.66
CA THR A 132 -8.04 -1.65 10.97
C THR A 132 -9.08 -0.97 11.86
N LEU A 133 -9.16 -1.34 13.13
CA LEU A 133 -10.07 -0.72 14.10
C LEU A 133 -9.77 0.78 14.29
N VAL A 134 -8.51 1.15 14.46
CA VAL A 134 -8.12 2.56 14.63
C VAL A 134 -8.31 3.33 13.33
N ALA A 135 -8.05 2.71 12.18
CA ALA A 135 -8.35 3.29 10.88
C ALA A 135 -9.85 3.57 10.73
N GLN A 136 -10.72 2.64 11.11
CA GLN A 136 -12.17 2.85 11.09
C GLN A 136 -12.60 3.97 12.05
N ALA A 137 -12.06 3.95 13.28
CA ALA A 137 -12.31 4.99 14.26
C ALA A 137 -11.88 6.39 13.78
N SER A 138 -10.85 6.45 12.92
CA SER A 138 -10.35 7.68 12.31
C SER A 138 -11.17 8.12 11.10
N LEU A 139 -11.73 7.18 10.34
CA LEU A 139 -12.56 7.47 9.18
C LEU A 139 -13.94 8.00 9.57
N THR A 140 -14.69 7.22 10.36
CA THR A 140 -16.10 7.53 10.71
C THR A 140 -16.37 7.54 12.21
N GLY A 141 -15.40 7.14 13.04
CA GLY A 141 -15.57 7.07 14.48
C GLY A 141 -15.09 8.31 15.24
N ILE A 142 -14.83 8.12 16.54
CA ILE A 142 -14.49 9.17 17.50
C ILE A 142 -13.16 9.90 17.20
N LEU A 143 -12.26 9.30 16.43
CA LEU A 143 -11.00 9.93 16.02
C LEU A 143 -11.15 10.79 14.75
N GLY A 144 -12.33 10.78 14.12
CA GLY A 144 -12.67 11.58 12.94
C GLY A 144 -12.42 13.09 13.12
N PRO A 145 -12.92 13.74 14.18
CA PRO A 145 -12.69 15.17 14.42
C PRO A 145 -11.19 15.51 14.53
N ALA A 146 -10.41 14.69 15.24
CA ALA A 146 -8.97 14.89 15.37
C ALA A 146 -8.26 14.73 14.00
N ARG A 147 -8.65 13.74 13.20
CA ARG A 147 -8.13 13.56 11.84
C ARG A 147 -8.46 14.76 10.96
N LEU A 148 -9.70 15.24 10.97
CA LEU A 148 -10.13 16.36 10.15
C LEU A 148 -9.42 17.66 10.55
N TRP A 149 -9.24 17.91 11.85
CA TRP A 149 -8.48 19.06 12.35
C TRP A 149 -7.04 19.07 11.83
N LEU A 150 -6.33 17.93 11.93
CA LEU A 150 -4.98 17.79 11.39
C LEU A 150 -4.93 17.92 9.87
N PHE A 151 -5.95 17.39 9.18
CA PHE A 151 -6.08 17.45 7.73
C PHE A 151 -6.32 18.89 7.24
N SER A 152 -7.10 19.69 7.99
CA SER A 152 -7.45 21.06 7.61
C SER A 152 -6.33 22.08 7.81
N LEU A 153 -5.23 21.73 8.50
CA LEU A 153 -4.13 22.67 8.75
C LEU A 153 -3.49 23.21 7.46
N TRP A 154 -3.36 22.35 6.44
CA TRP A 154 -2.85 22.77 5.14
C TRP A 154 -3.44 21.93 4.01
N THR A 155 -4.59 22.38 3.51
CA THR A 155 -5.29 21.74 2.38
C THR A 155 -4.81 22.30 1.05
N VAL A 156 -4.83 21.45 0.02
CA VAL A 156 -4.53 21.81 -1.37
C VAL A 156 -5.77 21.50 -2.20
N PRO A 157 -6.22 22.42 -3.07
CA PRO A 157 -7.40 22.20 -3.89
C PRO A 157 -7.24 20.98 -4.81
N PRO A 158 -8.35 20.33 -5.21
CA PRO A 158 -8.33 19.28 -6.22
C PRO A 158 -7.88 19.84 -7.57
N GLY A 159 -7.41 18.96 -8.45
CA GLY A 159 -7.04 19.31 -9.82
C GLY A 159 -5.56 19.07 -10.18
N PRO A 160 -5.13 19.54 -11.37
CA PRO A 160 -3.86 19.17 -12.00
C PRO A 160 -2.63 19.72 -11.26
N ALA A 161 -2.80 20.73 -10.40
CA ALA A 161 -1.73 21.25 -9.55
C ALA A 161 -1.20 20.22 -8.53
N ARG A 162 -1.83 19.05 -8.42
CA ARG A 162 -1.38 17.94 -7.58
C ARG A 162 -0.68 16.82 -8.35
N ASP A 163 -0.59 16.94 -9.67
CA ASP A 163 0.18 16.04 -10.52
C ASP A 163 1.60 16.59 -10.67
N LEU A 164 2.59 15.83 -10.20
CA LEU A 164 4.00 16.20 -10.31
C LEU A 164 4.48 16.21 -11.76
N GLY A 165 3.91 15.37 -12.64
CA GLY A 165 4.24 15.38 -14.06
C GLY A 165 3.81 16.69 -14.71
N ALA A 166 2.58 17.12 -14.42
CA ALA A 166 2.04 18.39 -14.88
C ALA A 166 2.81 19.59 -14.30
N LEU A 167 3.15 19.56 -13.01
CA LEU A 167 3.95 20.61 -12.35
C LEU A 167 5.38 20.72 -12.94
N ALA A 168 5.98 19.59 -13.32
CA ALA A 168 7.29 19.57 -13.96
C ALA A 168 7.25 19.99 -15.44
N GLY A 169 6.07 20.23 -16.01
CA GLY A 169 5.90 20.53 -17.44
C GLY A 169 6.32 19.39 -18.37
N LEU A 170 6.37 18.16 -17.85
CA LEU A 170 6.79 16.99 -18.62
C LEU A 170 5.63 16.46 -19.46
N ALA A 171 5.88 16.25 -20.75
CA ALA A 171 4.92 15.54 -21.60
C ALA A 171 4.70 14.11 -21.08
N PRO A 172 3.48 13.52 -21.21
CA PRO A 172 3.20 12.16 -20.77
C PRO A 172 4.16 11.10 -21.34
N ILE A 173 4.62 11.29 -22.57
CA ILE A 173 5.61 10.40 -23.20
C ILE A 173 6.98 10.51 -22.51
N ALA A 174 7.37 11.71 -22.07
CA ALA A 174 8.62 11.93 -21.36
C ALA A 174 8.58 11.31 -19.95
N THR A 175 7.46 11.44 -19.22
CA THR A 175 7.30 10.78 -17.91
C THR A 175 7.28 9.25 -18.06
N ALA A 176 6.62 8.73 -19.09
CA ALA A 176 6.64 7.31 -19.42
C ALA A 176 8.07 6.82 -19.74
N ALA A 177 8.81 7.53 -20.60
CA ALA A 177 10.20 7.18 -20.92
C ALA A 177 11.11 7.20 -19.68
N LEU A 178 10.98 8.20 -18.82
CA LEU A 178 11.74 8.30 -17.57
C LEU A 178 11.40 7.16 -16.61
N SER A 179 10.11 6.82 -16.48
CA SER A 179 9.67 5.70 -15.64
C SER A 179 10.18 4.35 -16.13
N LEU A 180 10.23 4.15 -17.46
CA LEU A 180 10.78 2.95 -18.08
C LEU A 180 12.30 2.87 -17.88
N ALA A 181 13.01 3.99 -18.01
CA ALA A 181 14.44 4.07 -17.70
C ALA A 181 14.71 3.77 -16.22
N ALA A 182 13.90 4.29 -15.31
CA ALA A 182 13.99 4.00 -13.88
C ALA A 182 13.76 2.51 -13.57
N PHE A 183 12.82 1.87 -14.27
CA PHE A 183 12.61 0.42 -14.18
C PHE A 183 13.82 -0.37 -14.70
N GLY A 184 14.38 0.00 -15.85
CA GLY A 184 15.60 -0.60 -16.39
C GLY A 184 16.78 -0.50 -15.43
N ALA A 185 16.97 0.68 -14.81
CA ALA A 185 18.01 0.90 -13.80
C ALA A 185 17.78 0.07 -12.54
N ALA A 186 16.54 -0.01 -12.04
CA ALA A 186 16.20 -0.84 -10.88
C ALA A 186 16.42 -2.34 -11.16
N LEU A 187 16.10 -2.80 -12.38
CA LEU A 187 16.33 -4.18 -12.81
C LEU A 187 17.82 -4.49 -12.92
N ALA A 188 18.59 -3.62 -13.57
CA ALA A 188 20.04 -3.74 -13.67
C ALA A 188 20.68 -3.78 -12.26
N TRP A 189 20.25 -2.89 -11.36
CA TRP A 189 20.74 -2.86 -9.99
C TRP A 189 20.38 -4.14 -9.22
N ALA A 190 19.16 -4.65 -9.37
CA ALA A 190 18.71 -5.87 -8.71
C ALA A 190 19.49 -7.13 -9.17
N VAL A 191 19.86 -7.20 -10.45
CA VAL A 191 20.63 -8.30 -11.02
C VAL A 191 22.12 -8.17 -10.68
N LEU A 192 22.71 -7.00 -10.92
CA LEU A 192 24.16 -6.80 -10.90
C LEU A 192 24.69 -6.56 -9.48
N ALA A 193 24.00 -5.73 -8.69
CA ALA A 193 24.48 -5.33 -7.37
C ALA A 193 23.80 -6.13 -6.24
N ALA A 194 22.47 -6.23 -6.26
CA ALA A 194 21.73 -6.95 -5.22
C ALA A 194 21.72 -8.49 -5.40
N ARG A 195 22.26 -8.99 -6.54
CA ARG A 195 22.41 -10.42 -6.90
C ARG A 195 21.16 -11.26 -6.62
N LYS A 196 19.99 -10.73 -6.98
CA LYS A 196 18.72 -11.42 -6.75
C LYS A 196 18.52 -12.59 -7.70
N SER A 197 17.85 -13.63 -7.20
CA SER A 197 17.41 -14.73 -8.05
C SER A 197 16.32 -14.26 -9.03
N PRO A 198 16.29 -14.80 -10.26
CA PRO A 198 15.27 -14.43 -11.25
C PRO A 198 13.84 -14.60 -10.74
N GLY A 199 13.58 -15.64 -9.94
CA GLY A 199 12.26 -15.87 -9.34
C GLY A 199 11.82 -14.77 -8.36
N GLN A 200 12.76 -14.18 -7.60
CA GLN A 200 12.46 -13.06 -6.71
C GLN A 200 12.22 -11.76 -7.48
N ILE A 201 12.95 -11.55 -8.59
CA ILE A 201 12.75 -10.40 -9.47
C ILE A 201 11.35 -10.49 -10.11
N LEU A 202 11.01 -11.64 -10.69
CA LEU A 202 9.70 -11.87 -11.29
C LEU A 202 8.58 -11.69 -10.25
N ALA A 203 8.71 -12.27 -9.06
CA ALA A 203 7.73 -12.07 -7.99
C ALA A 203 7.60 -10.60 -7.58
N SER A 204 8.70 -9.83 -7.56
CA SER A 204 8.66 -8.39 -7.24
C SER A 204 7.97 -7.61 -8.36
N ALA A 205 8.30 -7.89 -9.62
CA ALA A 205 7.65 -7.26 -10.77
C ALA A 205 6.15 -7.56 -10.80
N LEU A 206 5.74 -8.80 -10.50
CA LEU A 206 4.32 -9.20 -10.43
C LEU A 206 3.52 -8.42 -9.37
N VAL A 207 4.14 -8.04 -8.25
CA VAL A 207 3.49 -7.15 -7.27
C VAL A 207 3.26 -5.76 -7.87
N GLY A 208 4.22 -5.20 -8.60
CA GLY A 208 4.06 -3.93 -9.32
C GLY A 208 3.01 -4.01 -10.44
N VAL A 209 2.98 -5.11 -11.18
CA VAL A 209 1.95 -5.41 -12.19
C VAL A 209 0.57 -5.48 -11.55
N ALA A 210 0.42 -6.10 -10.37
CA ALA A 210 -0.86 -6.15 -9.67
C ALA A 210 -1.36 -4.74 -9.28
N VAL A 211 -0.46 -3.85 -8.87
CA VAL A 211 -0.81 -2.43 -8.59
C VAL A 211 -1.26 -1.74 -9.87
N ALA A 212 -0.55 -1.90 -10.98
CA ALA A 212 -0.99 -1.36 -12.27
C ALA A 212 -2.35 -1.95 -12.69
N ALA A 213 -2.53 -3.26 -12.58
CA ALA A 213 -3.77 -3.95 -12.90
C ALA A 213 -4.95 -3.41 -12.08
N GLY A 214 -4.76 -3.04 -10.80
CA GLY A 214 -5.78 -2.37 -10.00
C GLY A 214 -6.26 -1.04 -10.61
N TRP A 215 -5.36 -0.25 -11.20
CA TRP A 215 -5.73 0.97 -11.94
C TRP A 215 -6.53 0.65 -13.20
N TYR A 216 -6.02 -0.24 -14.05
CA TYR A 216 -6.71 -0.59 -15.30
C TYR A 216 -8.09 -1.20 -15.06
N VAL A 217 -8.19 -2.12 -14.11
CA VAL A 217 -9.45 -2.80 -13.76
C VAL A 217 -10.48 -1.79 -13.27
N THR A 218 -10.12 -0.91 -12.34
CA THR A 218 -11.09 0.05 -11.80
C THR A 218 -11.43 1.16 -12.77
N TYR A 219 -10.49 1.59 -13.61
CA TYR A 219 -10.74 2.54 -14.69
C TYR A 219 -11.68 1.97 -15.74
N HIS A 220 -11.40 0.78 -16.28
CA HIS A 220 -12.32 0.18 -17.24
C HIS A 220 -13.67 -0.15 -16.61
N ALA A 221 -13.72 -0.47 -15.31
CA ALA A 221 -14.98 -0.70 -14.61
C ALA A 221 -15.79 0.59 -14.51
N SER A 222 -15.16 1.74 -14.23
CA SER A 222 -15.86 3.03 -14.15
C SER A 222 -16.41 3.50 -15.51
N GLN A 223 -15.84 3.04 -16.62
CA GLN A 223 -16.33 3.33 -17.97
C GLN A 223 -17.54 2.48 -18.38
N ILE A 224 -17.78 1.36 -17.70
CA ILE A 224 -18.85 0.41 -18.04
C ILE A 224 -19.99 0.46 -17.02
N ALA A 225 -19.66 0.74 -15.75
CA ALA A 225 -20.64 0.78 -14.67
C ALA A 225 -21.59 1.98 -14.82
N PHE A 226 -22.88 1.74 -14.56
CA PHE A 226 -23.88 2.81 -14.50
C PHE A 226 -23.77 3.61 -13.20
N GLU A 227 -23.37 2.97 -12.09
CA GLU A 227 -23.07 3.67 -10.84
C GLU A 227 -21.62 4.18 -10.81
N PRO A 228 -21.36 5.38 -10.26
CA PRO A 228 -20.02 5.95 -10.25
C PRO A 228 -19.05 5.13 -9.38
N VAL A 229 -18.16 4.39 -10.04
CA VAL A 229 -17.07 3.64 -9.41
C VAL A 229 -15.83 4.52 -9.29
N SER A 230 -15.31 4.68 -8.07
CA SER A 230 -14.08 5.47 -7.86
C SER A 230 -12.86 4.78 -8.46
N VAL A 231 -12.20 5.43 -9.43
CA VAL A 231 -10.94 4.96 -10.02
C VAL A 231 -9.84 4.98 -8.95
N SER A 232 -9.38 3.79 -8.57
CA SER A 232 -8.39 3.61 -7.51
C SER A 232 -7.66 2.28 -7.64
N SER A 233 -6.41 2.23 -7.21
CA SER A 233 -5.63 0.99 -7.21
C SER A 233 -5.55 0.36 -5.82
N ILE A 234 -4.75 -0.70 -5.71
CA ILE A 234 -4.51 -1.49 -4.49
C ILE A 234 -4.19 -0.56 -3.33
N SER A 235 -5.00 -0.69 -2.28
CA SER A 235 -4.79 -0.11 -0.96
C SER A 235 -5.30 -1.10 0.07
N PHE A 236 -4.76 -1.06 1.28
CA PHE A 236 -5.12 -2.01 2.33
C PHE A 236 -5.97 -1.40 3.42
N THR A 237 -5.74 -0.14 3.79
CA THR A 237 -6.37 0.41 5.00
C THR A 237 -7.87 0.62 4.82
N GLY A 238 -8.30 1.28 3.74
CA GLY A 238 -9.73 1.51 3.46
C GLY A 238 -10.50 0.21 3.19
N PRO A 239 -10.04 -0.62 2.24
CA PRO A 239 -10.66 -1.92 2.00
C PRO A 239 -10.76 -2.83 3.24
N ALA A 240 -9.76 -2.81 4.13
CA ALA A 240 -9.83 -3.57 5.38
C ALA A 240 -10.90 -3.01 6.33
N THR A 241 -11.05 -1.69 6.42
CA THR A 241 -12.11 -1.06 7.23
C THR A 241 -13.50 -1.38 6.66
N ASP A 242 -13.65 -1.30 5.33
CA ASP A 242 -14.92 -1.62 4.65
C ASP A 242 -15.31 -3.09 4.82
N THR A 243 -14.33 -4.00 4.72
CA THR A 243 -14.54 -5.44 4.96
C THR A 243 -14.94 -5.69 6.42
N LEU A 244 -14.27 -5.04 7.38
CA LEU A 244 -14.59 -5.18 8.79
C LEU A 244 -16.00 -4.67 9.11
N MET A 245 -16.38 -3.49 8.62
CA MET A 245 -17.72 -2.94 8.84
C MET A 245 -18.80 -3.67 8.06
N GLY A 246 -18.48 -4.20 6.88
CA GLY A 246 -19.37 -5.10 6.14
C GLY A 246 -19.71 -6.35 6.94
N LEU A 247 -18.75 -6.92 7.68
CA LEU A 247 -18.95 -8.11 8.51
C LEU A 247 -19.62 -7.81 9.86
N VAL A 248 -19.34 -6.66 10.46
CA VAL A 248 -19.83 -6.33 11.82
C VAL A 248 -21.16 -5.58 11.78
N GLY A 249 -21.33 -4.66 10.84
CA GLY A 249 -22.38 -3.64 10.88
C GLY A 249 -23.52 -3.84 9.89
N ASN A 250 -23.39 -4.72 8.90
CA ASN A 250 -24.38 -4.87 7.83
C ASN A 250 -24.84 -6.32 7.65
N PRO A 251 -26.14 -6.58 7.40
CA PRO A 251 -26.64 -7.92 7.05
C PRO A 251 -26.10 -8.43 5.70
N SER A 252 -25.70 -7.51 4.82
CA SER A 252 -25.14 -7.80 3.49
C SER A 252 -23.85 -7.02 3.30
N LEU A 253 -22.79 -7.68 2.83
CA LEU A 253 -21.53 -7.00 2.53
C LEU A 253 -21.70 -6.10 1.29
N PRO A 254 -21.35 -4.80 1.37
CA PRO A 254 -21.25 -3.96 0.19
C PRO A 254 -20.09 -4.46 -0.66
N LEU A 255 -20.40 -5.08 -1.81
CA LEU A 255 -19.40 -5.64 -2.70
C LEU A 255 -18.69 -4.50 -3.45
N SER A 256 -17.39 -4.37 -3.21
CA SER A 256 -16.53 -3.39 -3.86
C SER A 256 -15.19 -4.01 -4.23
N PHE A 257 -14.42 -3.31 -5.06
CA PHE A 257 -13.07 -3.74 -5.45
C PHE A 257 -12.21 -4.03 -4.21
N GLY A 258 -12.29 -3.15 -3.21
CA GLY A 258 -11.57 -3.30 -1.95
C GLY A 258 -12.00 -4.53 -1.15
N VAL A 259 -13.31 -4.75 -1.01
CA VAL A 259 -13.86 -5.88 -0.25
C VAL A 259 -13.49 -7.22 -0.89
N GLY A 260 -13.34 -7.29 -2.22
CA GLY A 260 -12.77 -8.45 -2.90
C GLY A 260 -11.24 -8.57 -2.76
N LEU A 261 -10.53 -7.44 -2.79
CA LEU A 261 -9.07 -7.38 -2.73
C LEU A 261 -8.49 -7.98 -1.45
N VAL A 262 -9.04 -7.63 -0.28
CA VAL A 262 -8.53 -8.09 1.02
C VAL A 262 -8.54 -9.63 1.17
N PRO A 263 -9.67 -10.34 0.98
CA PRO A 263 -9.70 -11.80 1.00
C PRO A 263 -8.88 -12.39 -0.14
N GLY A 264 -8.83 -11.76 -1.31
CA GLY A 264 -7.98 -12.18 -2.42
C GLY A 264 -6.50 -12.23 -2.01
N VAL A 265 -5.99 -11.16 -1.40
CA VAL A 265 -4.61 -11.11 -0.89
C VAL A 265 -4.36 -12.15 0.18
N PHE A 266 -5.31 -12.35 1.09
CA PHE A 266 -5.21 -13.36 2.13
C PHE A 266 -5.13 -14.77 1.54
N LEU A 267 -6.06 -15.13 0.64
CA LEU A 267 -6.10 -16.44 -0.02
C LEU A 267 -4.88 -16.69 -0.91
N GLY A 268 -4.44 -15.69 -1.68
CA GLY A 268 -3.24 -15.77 -2.51
C GLY A 268 -1.97 -15.99 -1.69
N ALA A 269 -1.83 -15.27 -0.57
CA ALA A 269 -0.71 -15.45 0.36
C ALA A 269 -0.76 -16.80 1.07
N LEU A 270 -1.95 -17.25 1.50
CA LEU A 270 -2.15 -18.56 2.12
C LEU A 270 -1.76 -19.68 1.15
N ALA A 271 -2.32 -19.69 -0.06
CA ALA A 271 -2.02 -20.68 -1.09
C ALA A 271 -0.52 -20.73 -1.42
N ALA A 272 0.13 -19.56 -1.59
CA ALA A 272 1.57 -19.50 -1.81
C ALA A 272 2.38 -20.03 -0.62
N SER A 273 1.96 -19.75 0.62
CA SER A 273 2.64 -20.24 1.82
C SER A 273 2.53 -21.75 2.01
N LEU A 274 1.36 -22.32 1.71
CA LEU A 274 1.10 -23.76 1.75
C LEU A 274 1.88 -24.49 0.65
N ALA A 275 1.85 -23.96 -0.57
CA ALA A 275 2.63 -24.50 -1.69
C ALA A 275 4.14 -24.48 -1.39
N ALA A 276 4.63 -23.41 -0.75
CA ALA A 276 6.03 -23.30 -0.33
C ALA A 276 6.34 -24.09 0.96
N ARG A 277 5.35 -24.72 1.61
CA ARG A 277 5.48 -25.39 2.93
C ARG A 277 6.11 -24.50 4.00
N THR A 278 5.78 -23.20 3.97
CA THR A 278 6.29 -22.18 4.90
C THR A 278 5.25 -21.72 5.92
N PHE A 279 4.03 -22.29 5.86
CA PHE A 279 2.98 -21.99 6.83
C PHE A 279 3.41 -22.46 8.22
N ALA A 280 3.41 -21.55 9.19
CA ALA A 280 3.79 -21.84 10.56
C ALA A 280 2.99 -20.96 11.53
N LEU A 281 2.39 -21.59 12.54
CA LEU A 281 1.62 -20.88 13.55
C LEU A 281 2.57 -20.16 14.51
N GLN A 282 2.74 -18.85 14.34
CA GLN A 282 3.61 -18.03 15.19
C GLN A 282 2.78 -17.26 16.21
N ARG A 283 3.00 -17.53 17.49
CA ARG A 283 2.35 -16.86 18.62
C ARG A 283 3.25 -15.75 19.18
N PHE A 284 2.69 -14.93 20.08
CA PHE A 284 3.50 -14.00 20.88
C PHE A 284 4.43 -14.79 21.79
N GLN A 285 5.71 -14.41 21.79
CA GLN A 285 6.73 -14.97 22.66
C GLN A 285 7.05 -13.95 23.78
N PRO A 286 7.53 -14.39 24.96
CA PRO A 286 7.80 -13.51 26.11
C PRO A 286 8.78 -12.36 25.81
N ASP A 287 9.65 -12.52 24.82
CA ASP A 287 10.64 -11.54 24.35
C ASP A 287 10.06 -10.50 23.36
N THR A 288 8.79 -10.63 22.98
CA THR A 288 8.10 -9.76 22.03
C THR A 288 6.95 -9.00 22.70
N PRO A 289 7.23 -7.87 23.37
CA PRO A 289 6.23 -7.09 24.11
C PRO A 289 5.08 -6.69 23.19
N MET A 290 3.86 -7.08 23.56
CA MET A 290 2.65 -6.86 22.77
C MET A 290 2.34 -5.37 22.63
N GLU A 291 2.68 -4.56 23.63
CA GLU A 291 2.39 -3.13 23.71
C GLU A 291 2.97 -2.38 22.51
N ARG A 292 4.20 -2.73 22.10
CA ARG A 292 4.86 -2.09 20.94
C ARG A 292 4.11 -2.35 19.64
N TYR A 293 3.58 -3.56 19.48
CA TYR A 293 2.80 -3.91 18.30
C TYR A 293 1.45 -3.19 18.27
N LEU A 294 0.77 -3.10 19.40
CA LEU A 294 -0.52 -2.42 19.51
C LEU A 294 -0.38 -0.90 19.26
N ILE A 295 0.61 -0.26 19.90
CA ILE A 295 0.93 1.16 19.67
C ILE A 295 1.30 1.39 18.21
N GLY A 296 2.12 0.50 17.63
CA GLY A 296 2.48 0.57 16.22
C GLY A 296 1.27 0.46 15.29
N GLY A 297 0.37 -0.49 15.56
CA GLY A 297 -0.88 -0.68 14.84
C GLY A 297 -1.79 0.55 14.91
N ALA A 298 -1.94 1.16 16.10
CA ALA A 298 -2.74 2.36 16.27
C ALA A 298 -2.17 3.57 15.50
N LEU A 299 -0.86 3.81 15.60
CA LEU A 299 -0.18 4.87 14.85
C LEU A 299 -0.30 4.66 13.33
N MET A 300 -0.18 3.41 12.86
CA MET A 300 -0.38 3.08 11.46
C MET A 300 -1.83 3.28 11.01
N GLY A 301 -2.82 2.90 11.82
CA GLY A 301 -4.23 3.03 11.48
C GLY A 301 -4.64 4.49 11.31
N PHE A 302 -4.35 5.33 12.31
CA PHE A 302 -4.65 6.77 12.27
C PHE A 302 -3.81 7.47 11.19
N GLY A 303 -2.50 7.18 11.15
CA GLY A 303 -1.57 7.78 10.21
C GLY A 303 -1.91 7.46 8.75
N ALA A 304 -2.34 6.24 8.44
CA ALA A 304 -2.77 5.87 7.09
C ALA A 304 -4.01 6.67 6.64
N MET A 305 -4.97 6.89 7.53
CA MET A 305 -6.19 7.64 7.19
C MET A 305 -5.94 9.13 7.05
N LEU A 306 -4.98 9.66 7.80
CA LEU A 306 -4.53 11.05 7.66
C LEU A 306 -3.67 11.26 6.41
N ALA A 307 -2.81 10.30 6.05
CA ALA A 307 -1.95 10.34 4.86
C ALA A 307 -2.68 10.03 3.54
N GLY A 308 -3.95 9.60 3.60
CA GLY A 308 -4.71 9.19 2.42
C GLY A 308 -4.39 7.77 1.92
N GLY A 309 -3.66 6.96 2.69
CA GLY A 309 -3.38 5.57 2.37
C GLY A 309 -2.22 4.96 3.18
N CYS A 310 -2.05 3.64 3.08
CA CYS A 310 -0.88 2.95 3.62
C CYS A 310 0.32 3.02 2.66
N ALA A 311 1.42 2.37 3.05
CA ALA A 311 2.62 2.17 2.22
C ALA A 311 2.34 1.76 0.75
N VAL A 312 1.34 0.92 0.50
CA VAL A 312 0.98 0.51 -0.88
C VAL A 312 0.04 1.53 -1.50
N GLY A 313 -1.05 1.90 -0.82
CA GLY A 313 -2.04 2.83 -1.38
C GLY A 313 -1.51 4.24 -1.61
N ALA A 314 -0.95 4.88 -0.57
CA ALA A 314 -0.33 6.20 -0.70
C ALA A 314 1.06 6.10 -1.36
N GLY A 315 1.88 5.14 -0.94
CA GLY A 315 3.26 5.06 -1.41
C GLY A 315 3.41 4.57 -2.85
N VAL A 316 2.98 3.33 -3.13
CA VAL A 316 3.17 2.71 -4.45
C VAL A 316 2.12 3.19 -5.45
N SER A 317 0.83 3.00 -5.15
CA SER A 317 -0.27 3.33 -6.06
C SER A 317 -0.39 4.83 -6.29
N GLY A 318 -0.37 5.64 -5.22
CA GLY A 318 -0.37 7.10 -5.33
C GLY A 318 0.91 7.67 -5.94
N GLY A 319 2.07 7.08 -5.62
CA GLY A 319 3.35 7.46 -6.22
C GLY A 319 3.45 7.12 -7.71
N SER A 320 2.90 5.98 -8.14
CA SER A 320 2.83 5.59 -9.57
C SER A 320 1.92 6.49 -10.40
N ALA A 321 0.95 7.13 -9.75
CA ALA A 321 0.09 8.14 -10.36
C ALA A 321 0.74 9.54 -10.33
N LEU A 322 1.95 9.71 -9.80
CA LEU A 322 2.65 11.00 -9.64
C LEU A 322 1.89 12.04 -8.80
N SER A 323 1.07 11.60 -7.83
CA SER A 323 0.39 12.52 -6.92
C SER A 323 1.38 13.17 -5.94
N ALA A 324 1.41 14.50 -5.89
CA ALA A 324 2.32 15.27 -5.03
C ALA A 324 2.18 14.93 -3.54
N THR A 325 0.93 14.80 -3.07
CA THR A 325 0.66 14.42 -1.67
C THR A 325 1.07 12.99 -1.37
N ALA A 326 0.97 12.08 -2.34
CA ALA A 326 1.38 10.70 -2.20
C ALA A 326 2.90 10.58 -2.05
N TRP A 327 3.65 11.33 -2.87
CA TRP A 327 5.10 11.45 -2.75
C TRP A 327 5.53 12.08 -1.43
N LEU A 328 4.84 13.13 -0.99
CA LEU A 328 5.10 13.75 0.32
C LEU A 328 4.81 12.81 1.49
N ALA A 329 3.71 12.05 1.42
CA ALA A 329 3.40 11.04 2.42
C ALA A 329 4.44 9.93 2.44
N LEU A 330 4.88 9.48 1.26
CA LEU A 330 5.91 8.46 1.12
C LEU A 330 7.24 8.94 1.73
N THR A 331 7.71 10.15 1.41
CA THR A 331 8.96 10.68 1.98
C THR A 331 8.86 10.83 3.50
N ALA A 332 7.74 11.31 4.03
CA ALA A 332 7.49 11.38 5.47
C ALA A 332 7.49 10.00 6.14
N MET A 333 6.90 8.97 5.50
CA MET A 333 6.94 7.58 5.97
C MET A 333 8.38 7.04 6.01
N TRP A 334 9.19 7.31 4.97
CA TRP A 334 10.59 6.89 4.92
C TRP A 334 11.41 7.57 6.03
N LEU A 335 11.34 8.90 6.13
CA LEU A 335 12.11 9.67 7.11
C LEU A 335 11.78 9.27 8.54
N SER A 336 10.50 9.22 8.90
CA SER A 336 10.06 8.81 10.25
C SER A 336 10.42 7.37 10.57
N ALA A 337 10.32 6.44 9.62
CA ALA A 337 10.75 5.07 9.81
C ALA A 337 12.26 4.97 10.08
N MET A 338 13.08 5.68 9.31
CA MET A 338 14.54 5.70 9.52
C MET A 338 14.92 6.30 10.89
N VAL A 339 14.28 7.41 11.27
CA VAL A 339 14.50 8.05 12.59
C VAL A 339 14.08 7.10 13.71
N THR A 340 12.88 6.52 13.63
CA THR A 340 12.35 5.61 14.66
C THR A 340 13.22 4.37 14.80
N TYR A 341 13.69 3.81 13.68
CA TYR A 341 14.63 2.69 13.70
C TYR A 341 15.92 3.05 14.43
N ARG A 342 16.55 4.18 14.10
CA ARG A 342 17.79 4.63 14.73
C ARG A 342 17.63 4.89 16.22
N LEU A 343 16.49 5.45 16.65
CA LEU A 343 16.20 5.67 18.06
C LEU A 343 16.06 4.37 18.85
N LEU A 344 15.43 3.35 18.26
CA LEU A 344 15.25 2.04 18.89
C LEU A 344 16.49 1.14 18.81
N ALA A 345 17.33 1.33 17.80
CA ALA A 345 18.56 0.56 17.58
C ALA A 345 19.74 1.06 18.45
N ARG A 346 19.62 2.21 19.13
CA ARG A 346 20.65 2.66 20.07
C ARG A 346 20.85 1.57 21.14
N PRO A 347 22.10 1.18 21.44
CA PRO A 347 22.37 0.23 22.51
C PRO A 347 21.73 0.78 23.79
N ARG A 348 21.05 -0.10 24.54
CA ARG A 348 20.66 0.18 25.93
C ARG A 348 21.95 0.29 26.76
N THR A 349 22.67 1.39 26.64
CA THR A 349 23.55 1.86 27.69
C THR A 349 22.68 2.57 28.71
N ILE A 350 22.89 2.25 29.98
CA ILE A 350 22.22 2.76 31.19
C ILE A 350 21.02 1.91 31.65
N ALA A 351 21.32 0.87 32.41
CA ALA A 351 20.78 0.64 33.75
C ALA A 351 21.63 -0.45 34.45
N ALA A 352 22.87 -0.10 34.77
CA ALA A 352 23.54 -0.65 35.95
C ALA A 352 23.41 0.44 37.02
N ALA A 353 22.47 0.25 37.94
CA ALA A 353 22.37 0.90 39.23
C ALA A 353 21.59 -0.06 40.14
#